data_AF-A0A1Y1ZX93-F1
#
_entry.id   AF-A0A1Y1ZX93-F1
#
_cell.length_a   1.000
_cell.length_b   1.000
_cell.length_c   1.000
_cell.angle_alpha   90.00
_cell.angle_beta   90.00
_cell.angle_gamma   90.00
#
_symmetry.space_group_name_H-M   'P 1'
#
loop_
_entity.id
_entity.type
_entity.pdbx_description
1 polymer ?
#
loop_
_entity_poly.entity_id
_entity_poly.type
_entity_poly.pdbx_seq_one_letter_code
_entity_poly.pdbx_strand_id
1 'polypeptide(L)'
;MSSEPGKPSTGEPNIGVTNVGDQAADLLEKQEQAAKQQKESEPESGTGDKDKQTKDAPSAYVAPETKGQDFGEEKKTEDAGGLTWPETGPDHPLTKFFESVPELTEEAGYDEVYGIQLRKEDPFRTKLILQKFLRANAGEVEKAREQLVGTLKWRKEFDPVKAMSESFEKERFDGLGYIVEVDGVPESANKVDTATFNIYGAVKDNKKTFGDLDGFLRWRVGLMERSVHKLGLSTGTRPIPDFGQGPDPYQGFQVHDYLQVSFLRMDPDAKAASKKTIETFQKYYPETLSRKFFVNVPLVMGWLFAAMKLFVAKETVKKFTVLSYGADLAGELGKGVPKEYGGEKGELKEVGETMG
;
A
#
# COMPACT_ATOMS: atom_id res chain seq x y z
N MET A 1 8.65 33.14 48.40
CA MET A 1 8.40 33.23 46.95
C MET A 1 8.71 31.87 46.37
N SER A 2 7.68 31.07 46.18
CA SER A 2 7.76 29.71 45.63
C SER A 2 7.88 29.79 44.11
N SER A 3 8.83 29.07 43.53
CA SER A 3 8.93 28.85 42.09
C SER A 3 8.48 27.42 41.77
N GLU A 4 7.38 27.30 41.05
CA GLU A 4 6.80 26.05 40.54
C GLU A 4 7.75 25.34 39.54
N PRO A 5 7.70 24.00 39.43
CA PRO A 5 8.36 23.25 38.37
C PRO A 5 7.56 23.32 37.06
N GLY A 6 8.27 23.60 35.96
CA GLY A 6 7.71 23.66 34.61
C GLY A 6 7.08 22.34 34.16
N LYS A 7 5.87 22.43 33.63
CA LYS A 7 5.13 21.35 32.96
C LYS A 7 5.95 20.72 31.83
N PRO A 8 5.89 19.38 31.65
CA PRO A 8 6.42 18.74 30.44
C PRO A 8 5.60 19.16 29.21
N SER A 9 6.31 19.55 28.15
CA SER A 9 5.74 19.77 26.83
C SER A 9 5.20 18.44 26.30
N THR A 10 3.88 18.33 26.21
CA THR A 10 3.20 17.23 25.54
C THR A 10 3.47 17.35 24.05
N GLY A 11 4.48 16.62 23.57
CA GLY A 11 4.70 16.40 22.15
C GLY A 11 3.44 15.81 21.53
N GLU A 12 2.94 16.46 20.48
CA GLU A 12 1.83 15.96 19.69
C GLU A 12 2.17 14.57 19.13
N PRO A 13 1.21 13.62 19.11
CA PRO A 13 1.44 12.31 18.52
C PRO A 13 1.75 12.47 17.02
N ASN A 14 2.92 12.00 16.61
CA ASN A 14 3.33 11.94 15.22
C ASN A 14 2.41 10.94 14.49
N ILE A 15 1.45 11.45 13.73
CA ILE A 15 0.48 10.68 12.98
C ILE A 15 1.25 9.98 11.86
N GLY A 16 1.61 8.72 12.11
CA GLY A 16 2.12 7.81 11.09
C GLY A 16 1.15 7.72 9.91
N VAL A 17 1.58 7.08 8.83
CA VAL A 17 0.87 6.87 7.56
C VAL A 17 -0.39 5.98 7.72
N THR A 18 -0.99 5.94 8.91
CA THR A 18 -1.70 4.79 9.49
C THR A 18 -3.21 4.85 9.38
N ASN A 19 -3.82 5.67 8.52
CA ASN A 19 -5.29 5.67 8.50
C ASN A 19 -6.02 6.11 7.22
N VAL A 20 -5.40 6.21 6.04
CA VAL A 20 -6.10 6.81 4.88
C VAL A 20 -7.08 5.90 4.16
N GLY A 21 -6.99 4.57 4.29
CA GLY A 21 -8.05 3.67 3.81
C GLY A 21 -9.36 3.86 4.58
N ASP A 22 -9.26 3.84 5.90
CA ASP A 22 -10.39 4.07 6.82
C ASP A 22 -10.84 5.54 6.78
N GLN A 23 -9.92 6.51 6.70
CA GLN A 23 -10.28 7.92 6.58
C GLN A 23 -10.89 8.23 5.23
N ALA A 24 -10.44 7.66 4.11
CA ALA A 24 -11.09 7.89 2.83
C ALA A 24 -12.51 7.32 2.86
N ALA A 25 -12.70 6.07 3.30
CA ALA A 25 -14.01 5.45 3.42
C ALA A 25 -14.94 6.14 4.46
N ASP A 26 -14.42 6.52 5.63
CA ASP A 26 -15.17 7.23 6.68
C ASP A 26 -15.43 8.71 6.32
N LEU A 27 -14.54 9.37 5.56
CA LEU A 27 -14.75 10.74 5.06
C LEU A 27 -15.76 10.76 3.90
N LEU A 28 -15.71 9.75 3.02
CA LEU A 28 -16.74 9.46 2.01
C LEU A 28 -18.11 9.32 2.68
N GLU A 29 -18.18 8.52 3.75
CA GLU A 29 -19.42 8.27 4.49
C GLU A 29 -19.93 9.51 5.26
N LYS A 30 -19.04 10.24 5.94
CA LYS A 30 -19.41 11.47 6.68
C LYS A 30 -19.88 12.59 5.76
N GLN A 31 -19.29 12.74 4.57
CA GLN A 31 -19.70 13.78 3.62
C GLN A 31 -20.94 13.40 2.81
N GLU A 32 -21.17 12.12 2.51
CA GLU A 32 -22.40 11.66 1.86
C GLU A 32 -23.62 11.78 2.79
N GLN A 33 -23.45 11.55 4.10
CA GLN A 33 -24.49 11.80 5.11
C GLN A 33 -24.83 13.29 5.25
N ALA A 34 -23.83 14.17 5.20
CA ALA A 34 -24.02 15.62 5.21
C ALA A 34 -24.77 16.12 3.96
N ALA A 35 -24.44 15.57 2.78
CA ALA A 35 -25.12 15.91 1.52
C ALA A 35 -26.58 15.41 1.48
N LYS A 36 -26.90 14.28 2.13
CA LYS A 36 -28.27 13.76 2.28
C LYS A 36 -29.14 14.66 3.18
N GLN A 37 -28.59 15.19 4.28
CA GLN A 37 -29.29 16.11 5.18
C GLN A 37 -29.60 17.48 4.55
N GLN A 38 -28.77 17.95 3.61
CA GLN A 38 -29.05 19.18 2.86
C GLN A 38 -30.13 19.00 1.79
N LYS A 39 -30.31 17.79 1.24
CA LYS A 39 -31.33 17.51 0.22
C LYS A 39 -32.73 17.29 0.77
N GLU A 40 -32.85 16.90 2.04
CA GLU A 40 -34.15 16.75 2.74
C GLU A 40 -34.68 18.06 3.35
N SER A 41 -33.92 19.17 3.26
CA SER A 41 -34.29 20.47 3.88
C SER A 41 -34.62 21.60 2.90
N GLU A 42 -34.61 21.36 1.58
CA GLU A 42 -35.05 22.35 0.59
C GLU A 42 -36.52 22.15 0.17
N PRO A 43 -37.38 23.18 0.25
CA PRO A 43 -38.74 23.11 -0.28
C PRO A 43 -38.76 23.30 -1.81
N GLU A 44 -39.67 22.60 -2.49
CA GLU A 44 -39.93 22.73 -3.93
C GLU A 44 -40.35 24.16 -4.32
N SER A 45 -39.55 24.79 -5.20
CA SER A 45 -39.97 25.78 -6.21
C SER A 45 -38.88 25.75 -7.30
N GLY A 46 -39.09 25.82 -8.61
CA GLY A 46 -40.16 26.39 -9.42
C GLY A 46 -39.49 27.17 -10.56
N THR A 47 -39.31 26.52 -11.72
CA THR A 47 -39.12 27.05 -13.11
C THR A 47 -38.33 28.35 -13.38
N GLY A 48 -37.36 28.28 -14.32
CA GLY A 48 -36.85 29.44 -15.07
C GLY A 48 -35.78 29.08 -16.11
N ASP A 49 -36.00 29.49 -17.36
CA ASP A 49 -35.35 29.07 -18.61
C ASP A 49 -34.04 29.85 -18.96
N LYS A 50 -33.20 29.21 -19.80
CA LYS A 50 -32.14 29.70 -20.75
C LYS A 50 -31.21 30.88 -20.40
N ASP A 51 -29.91 30.69 -20.66
CA ASP A 51 -29.34 31.14 -21.95
C ASP A 51 -27.97 30.54 -22.32
N LYS A 52 -27.73 30.48 -23.64
CA LYS A 52 -26.51 30.00 -24.33
C LYS A 52 -25.38 31.04 -24.30
N GLN A 53 -24.11 30.59 -24.18
CA GLN A 53 -23.08 31.00 -25.14
C GLN A 53 -21.85 30.07 -25.15
N THR A 54 -21.53 29.59 -26.34
CA THR A 54 -20.26 28.97 -26.77
C THR A 54 -19.10 29.97 -26.72
N LYS A 55 -17.87 29.52 -26.37
CA LYS A 55 -16.73 29.38 -27.30
C LYS A 55 -15.38 29.14 -26.61
N ASP A 56 -14.55 28.40 -27.36
CA ASP A 56 -13.09 28.40 -27.46
C ASP A 56 -12.24 27.70 -26.38
N ALA A 57 -11.65 26.58 -26.84
CA ALA A 57 -10.36 26.08 -26.38
C ALA A 57 -9.25 27.09 -26.74
N PRO A 58 -8.11 27.04 -26.03
CA PRO A 58 -7.00 26.31 -26.64
C PRO A 58 -6.20 25.43 -25.67
N SER A 59 -5.82 24.28 -26.23
CA SER A 59 -4.67 23.46 -25.87
C SER A 59 -3.37 24.23 -26.08
N ALA A 60 -2.54 24.30 -25.04
CA ALA A 60 -1.07 24.32 -25.13
C ALA A 60 -0.48 24.32 -23.71
N TYR A 61 0.05 23.19 -23.26
CA TYR A 61 1.03 23.21 -22.16
C TYR A 61 2.40 22.91 -22.76
N VAL A 62 3.25 23.93 -22.68
CA VAL A 62 4.65 23.95 -23.11
C VAL A 62 5.48 23.37 -21.98
N ALA A 63 6.23 22.31 -22.29
CA ALA A 63 7.25 21.76 -21.38
C ALA A 63 8.40 22.76 -21.20
N PRO A 64 8.90 22.99 -19.98
CA PRO A 64 10.21 23.57 -19.79
C PRO A 64 11.29 22.47 -19.81
N GLU A 65 12.20 22.58 -20.79
CA GLU A 65 13.50 21.94 -20.78
C GLU A 65 14.33 22.46 -19.60
N THR A 66 14.90 21.56 -18.80
CA THR A 66 16.04 21.87 -17.94
C THR A 66 17.23 21.00 -18.30
N LYS A 67 18.33 21.70 -18.56
CA LYS A 67 19.65 21.20 -18.95
C LYS A 67 20.26 20.29 -17.89
N GLY A 68 20.99 19.31 -18.40
CA GLY A 68 21.62 18.24 -17.64
C GLY A 68 22.64 18.70 -16.61
N GLN A 69 22.72 17.88 -15.56
CA GLN A 69 23.90 17.76 -14.72
C GLN A 69 24.27 16.29 -14.63
N ASP A 70 25.55 16.10 -14.95
CA ASP A 70 26.36 14.90 -14.99
C ASP A 70 26.32 14.13 -13.66
N PHE A 71 25.82 12.89 -13.68
CA PHE A 71 26.00 11.94 -12.58
C PHE A 71 27.08 10.96 -13.01
N GLY A 72 28.23 11.10 -12.36
CA GLY A 72 29.43 10.33 -12.63
C GLY A 72 29.21 8.82 -12.59
N GLU A 73 29.91 8.15 -13.49
CA GLU A 73 29.99 6.70 -13.61
C GLU A 73 30.36 6.03 -12.27
N GLU A 74 29.43 5.26 -11.72
CA GLU A 74 29.79 4.24 -10.73
C GLU A 74 30.41 3.04 -11.46
N LYS A 75 31.71 2.85 -11.20
CA LYS A 75 32.48 1.68 -11.59
C LYS A 75 31.80 0.40 -11.11
N LYS A 76 31.51 -0.47 -12.07
CA LYS A 76 31.38 -1.91 -11.87
C LYS A 76 32.62 -2.44 -11.14
N THR A 77 32.46 -2.85 -9.90
CA THR A 77 33.28 -3.89 -9.28
C THR A 77 32.38 -5.07 -8.99
N GLU A 78 32.35 -5.99 -9.96
CA GLU A 78 32.14 -7.40 -9.64
C GLU A 78 33.32 -7.82 -8.78
N ASP A 79 33.09 -8.06 -7.49
CA ASP A 79 34.04 -8.76 -6.64
C ASP A 79 33.30 -9.72 -5.72
N ALA A 80 33.91 -10.88 -5.49
CA ALA A 80 33.34 -12.06 -4.85
C ALA A 80 33.24 -11.94 -3.32
N GLY A 81 32.51 -10.93 -2.83
CA GLY A 81 32.18 -10.74 -1.41
C GLY A 81 30.73 -11.13 -1.12
N GLY A 82 30.48 -11.84 -0.01
CA GLY A 82 29.12 -12.16 0.43
C GLY A 82 28.25 -10.91 0.59
N LEU A 83 26.92 -11.08 0.66
CA LEU A 83 25.99 -9.96 0.84
C LEU A 83 26.32 -9.21 2.14
N THR A 84 26.69 -7.94 2.02
CA THR A 84 27.05 -7.09 3.16
C THR A 84 25.99 -6.02 3.39
N TRP A 85 25.70 -5.78 4.67
CA TRP A 85 24.94 -4.61 5.11
C TRP A 85 25.93 -3.51 5.49
N PRO A 86 25.65 -2.22 5.21
CA PRO A 86 26.48 -1.11 5.68
C PRO A 86 26.83 -1.22 7.17
N GLU A 87 28.06 -0.91 7.55
CA GLU A 87 28.45 -1.00 8.96
C GLU A 87 27.63 -0.03 9.83
N THR A 88 27.08 -0.56 10.92
CA THR A 88 26.30 0.21 11.88
C THR A 88 26.95 0.11 13.26
N GLY A 89 27.11 1.25 13.95
CA GLY A 89 27.69 1.28 15.29
C GLY A 89 26.85 0.49 16.33
N PRO A 90 27.41 0.17 17.51
CA PRO A 90 26.70 -0.53 18.58
C PRO A 90 25.40 0.14 19.03
N ASP A 91 25.35 1.47 18.95
CA ASP A 91 24.18 2.25 19.36
C ASP A 91 23.10 2.39 18.29
N HIS A 92 23.36 1.93 17.07
CA HIS A 92 22.44 2.05 15.95
C HIS A 92 21.16 1.22 16.20
N PRO A 93 19.96 1.74 15.90
CA PRO A 93 18.68 1.04 16.11
C PRO A 93 18.65 -0.37 15.51
N LEU A 94 19.11 -0.52 14.26
CA LEU A 94 19.17 -1.83 13.59
C LEU A 94 20.14 -2.81 14.27
N THR A 95 21.27 -2.34 14.79
CA THR A 95 22.21 -3.20 15.53
C THR A 95 21.55 -3.72 16.80
N LYS A 96 20.96 -2.84 17.61
CA LYS A 96 20.26 -3.22 18.85
C LYS A 96 19.10 -4.17 18.58
N PHE A 97 18.32 -3.89 17.54
CA PHE A 97 17.19 -4.73 17.18
C PHE A 97 17.64 -6.13 16.71
N PHE A 98 18.70 -6.19 15.90
CA PHE A 98 19.30 -7.45 15.46
C PHE A 98 19.85 -8.29 16.63
N GLU A 99 20.38 -7.66 17.68
CA GLU A 99 20.79 -8.36 18.91
C GLU A 99 19.65 -9.02 19.66
N SER A 100 18.45 -8.45 19.62
CA SER A 100 17.28 -9.03 20.30
C SER A 100 16.59 -10.19 19.55
N VAL A 101 16.98 -10.50 18.30
CA VAL A 101 16.27 -11.50 17.46
C VAL A 101 16.04 -12.85 18.16
N PRO A 102 17.05 -13.49 18.80
CA PRO A 102 16.83 -14.78 19.45
C PRO A 102 15.72 -14.74 20.51
N GLU A 103 15.74 -13.74 21.38
CA GLU A 103 14.72 -13.51 22.42
C GLU A 103 13.33 -13.31 21.81
N LEU A 104 13.20 -12.48 20.77
CA LEU A 104 11.90 -12.19 20.14
C LEU A 104 11.30 -13.42 19.46
N THR A 105 12.12 -14.23 18.79
CA THR A 105 11.68 -15.47 18.13
C THR A 105 11.30 -16.55 19.15
N GLU A 106 12.02 -16.62 20.29
CA GLU A 106 11.68 -17.50 21.40
C GLU A 106 10.34 -17.10 22.04
N GLU A 107 10.13 -15.80 22.30
CA GLU A 107 8.90 -15.28 22.89
C GLU A 107 7.67 -15.55 21.99
N ALA A 108 7.82 -15.39 20.67
CA ALA A 108 6.76 -15.69 19.72
C ALA A 108 6.57 -17.19 19.47
N GLY A 109 7.62 -17.99 19.71
CA GLY A 109 7.68 -19.40 19.33
C GLY A 109 7.48 -19.61 17.82
N TYR A 110 7.96 -18.66 17.01
CA TYR A 110 7.93 -18.65 15.54
C TYR A 110 8.97 -17.65 15.02
N ASP A 111 9.60 -17.94 13.89
CA ASP A 111 10.79 -17.23 13.40
C ASP A 111 10.75 -16.88 11.90
N GLU A 112 9.60 -16.94 11.25
CA GLU A 112 9.47 -16.69 9.80
C GLU A 112 8.68 -15.40 9.48
N VAL A 113 9.20 -14.60 8.53
CA VAL A 113 8.48 -13.50 7.87
C VAL A 113 8.86 -13.44 6.38
N TYR A 114 7.86 -13.46 5.48
CA TYR A 114 8.01 -13.34 4.02
C TYR A 114 8.99 -14.33 3.35
N GLY A 115 9.00 -15.57 3.82
CA GLY A 115 9.91 -16.64 3.41
C GLY A 115 11.31 -16.56 4.03
N ILE A 116 11.55 -15.62 4.96
CA ILE A 116 12.84 -15.42 5.62
C ILE A 116 12.77 -15.89 7.06
N GLN A 117 13.69 -16.77 7.43
CA GLN A 117 13.92 -17.20 8.81
C GLN A 117 14.80 -16.18 9.52
N LEU A 118 14.34 -15.64 10.65
CA LEU A 118 15.04 -14.62 11.43
C LEU A 118 16.16 -15.28 12.25
N ARG A 119 17.38 -15.27 11.71
CA ARG A 119 18.54 -16.00 12.24
C ARG A 119 19.79 -15.13 12.29
N LYS A 120 20.65 -15.37 13.28
CA LYS A 120 21.93 -14.66 13.43
C LYS A 120 22.93 -15.04 12.34
N GLU A 121 22.81 -16.25 11.81
CA GLU A 121 23.68 -16.84 10.79
C GLU A 121 23.42 -16.25 9.40
N ASP A 122 22.26 -15.62 9.20
CA ASP A 122 21.92 -14.88 7.98
C ASP A 122 21.59 -13.42 8.29
N PRO A 123 22.61 -12.62 8.67
CA PRO A 123 22.39 -11.26 9.12
C PRO A 123 21.79 -10.38 8.04
N PHE A 124 22.10 -10.62 6.76
CA PHE A 124 21.61 -9.78 5.67
C PHE A 124 20.09 -9.90 5.49
N ARG A 125 19.56 -11.13 5.31
CA ARG A 125 18.10 -11.31 5.13
C ARG A 125 17.33 -11.00 6.41
N THR A 126 17.87 -11.34 7.58
CA THR A 126 17.24 -10.95 8.84
C THR A 126 17.12 -9.43 8.95
N LYS A 127 18.19 -8.69 8.62
CA LYS A 127 18.16 -7.21 8.62
C LYS A 127 17.17 -6.62 7.61
N LEU A 128 16.91 -7.27 6.46
CA LEU A 128 15.85 -6.82 5.54
C LEU A 128 14.48 -6.78 6.25
N ILE A 129 14.14 -7.82 7.00
CA ILE A 129 12.89 -7.85 7.77
C ILE A 129 12.93 -6.80 8.88
N LEU A 130 13.96 -6.79 9.73
CA LEU A 130 14.05 -5.87 10.86
C LEU A 130 13.98 -4.40 10.42
N GLN A 131 14.62 -4.06 9.30
CA GLN A 131 14.62 -2.70 8.79
C GLN A 131 13.23 -2.24 8.35
N LYS A 132 12.40 -3.13 7.79
CA LYS A 132 10.99 -2.82 7.48
C LYS A 132 10.20 -2.47 8.74
N PHE A 133 10.36 -3.23 9.82
CA PHE A 133 9.71 -2.94 11.10
C PHE A 133 10.24 -1.65 11.75
N LEU A 134 11.55 -1.37 11.70
CA LEU A 134 12.10 -0.12 12.20
C LEU A 134 11.57 1.09 11.43
N ARG A 135 11.55 1.02 10.10
CA ARG A 135 11.03 2.11 9.26
C ARG A 135 9.54 2.37 9.52
N ALA A 136 8.73 1.32 9.68
CA ALA A 136 7.33 1.46 10.04
C ALA A 136 7.11 2.15 11.40
N ASN A 137 8.09 2.04 12.31
CA ASN A 137 8.06 2.64 13.64
C ASN A 137 9.03 3.83 13.79
N ALA A 138 9.39 4.50 12.69
CA ALA A 138 10.25 5.69 12.69
C ALA A 138 11.59 5.53 13.44
N GLY A 139 12.16 4.31 13.46
CA GLY A 139 13.40 3.98 14.15
C GLY A 139 13.25 3.68 15.65
N GLU A 140 12.03 3.71 16.19
CA GLU A 140 11.75 3.38 17.60
C GLU A 140 11.85 1.86 17.82
N VAL A 141 12.97 1.41 18.38
CA VAL A 141 13.31 -0.01 18.55
C VAL A 141 12.24 -0.78 19.32
N GLU A 142 11.78 -0.28 20.47
CA GLU A 142 10.81 -1.00 21.30
C GLU A 142 9.46 -1.20 20.61
N LYS A 143 8.97 -0.19 19.86
CA LYS A 143 7.74 -0.32 19.06
C LYS A 143 7.91 -1.33 17.92
N ALA A 144 9.08 -1.31 17.27
CA ALA A 144 9.41 -2.28 16.23
C ALA A 144 9.48 -3.72 16.78
N ARG A 145 10.04 -3.91 17.99
CA ARG A 145 10.05 -5.20 18.70
C ARG A 145 8.63 -5.68 18.99
N GLU A 146 7.78 -4.83 19.57
CA GLU A 146 6.38 -5.17 19.87
C GLU A 146 5.61 -5.58 18.60
N GLN A 147 5.75 -4.80 17.51
CA GLN A 147 5.09 -5.10 16.25
C GLN A 147 5.61 -6.41 15.63
N LEU A 148 6.93 -6.66 15.67
CA LEU A 148 7.52 -7.89 15.15
C LEU A 148 7.01 -9.12 15.92
N VAL A 149 7.04 -9.10 17.26
CA VAL A 149 6.52 -10.19 18.10
C VAL A 149 5.04 -10.44 17.81
N GLY A 150 4.24 -9.37 17.74
CA GLY A 150 2.82 -9.48 17.38
C GLY A 150 2.61 -10.09 15.99
N THR A 151 3.50 -9.78 15.04
CA THR A 151 3.48 -10.36 13.70
C THR A 151 3.85 -11.83 13.71
N LEU A 152 4.93 -12.23 14.39
CA LEU A 152 5.35 -13.63 14.48
C LEU A 152 4.27 -14.52 15.11
N LYS A 153 3.64 -14.05 16.21
CA LYS A 153 2.51 -14.76 16.84
C LYS A 153 1.33 -14.90 15.88
N TRP A 154 0.95 -13.82 15.18
CA TRP A 154 -0.12 -13.87 14.19
C TRP A 154 0.21 -14.79 13.01
N ARG A 155 1.44 -14.77 12.49
CA ARG A 155 1.87 -15.64 11.38
C ARG A 155 1.79 -17.12 11.78
N LYS A 156 2.17 -17.45 13.00
CA LYS A 156 2.04 -18.80 13.57
C LYS A 156 0.58 -19.27 13.62
N GLU A 157 -0.33 -18.39 14.04
CA GLU A 157 -1.75 -18.72 14.20
C GLU A 157 -2.52 -18.73 12.87
N PHE A 158 -2.31 -17.71 12.03
CA PHE A 158 -3.01 -17.51 10.77
C PHE A 158 -2.45 -18.39 9.64
N ASP A 159 -1.16 -18.71 9.67
CA ASP A 159 -0.43 -19.44 8.62
C ASP A 159 -0.66 -18.82 7.22
N PRO A 160 -0.09 -17.63 6.97
CA PRO A 160 -0.28 -16.91 5.71
C PRO A 160 0.46 -17.60 4.55
N VAL A 161 1.53 -18.36 4.84
CA VAL A 161 2.23 -19.20 3.86
C VAL A 161 1.31 -20.30 3.33
N LYS A 162 0.50 -20.93 4.19
CA LYS A 162 -0.56 -21.81 3.72
C LYS A 162 -1.62 -21.06 2.92
N ALA A 163 -2.02 -19.85 3.33
CA ALA A 163 -3.03 -19.05 2.62
C ALA A 163 -2.65 -18.79 1.17
N MET A 164 -1.36 -18.54 0.93
CA MET A 164 -0.81 -18.30 -0.41
C MET A 164 -0.95 -19.52 -1.32
N SER A 165 -1.02 -20.74 -0.76
CA SER A 165 -1.05 -22.00 -1.50
C SER A 165 -2.44 -22.64 -1.53
N GLU A 166 -3.44 -22.03 -0.89
CA GLU A 166 -4.81 -22.52 -0.89
C GLU A 166 -5.50 -22.29 -2.24
N SER A 167 -6.46 -23.17 -2.51
CA SER A 167 -7.42 -23.00 -3.60
C SER A 167 -8.72 -22.42 -3.06
N PHE A 168 -9.32 -21.54 -3.84
CA PHE A 168 -10.52 -20.81 -3.47
C PHE A 168 -11.64 -21.06 -4.48
N GLU A 169 -12.88 -20.86 -4.04
CA GLU A 169 -14.04 -21.02 -4.92
C GLU A 169 -14.00 -19.99 -6.04
N LYS A 170 -13.87 -20.46 -7.29
CA LYS A 170 -13.85 -19.59 -8.48
C LYS A 170 -15.06 -18.67 -8.53
N GLU A 171 -16.24 -19.17 -8.18
CA GLU A 171 -17.46 -18.38 -8.18
C GLU A 171 -17.46 -17.24 -7.15
N ARG A 172 -16.58 -17.30 -6.13
CA ARG A 172 -16.37 -16.22 -5.14
C ARG A 172 -15.28 -15.25 -5.57
N PHE A 173 -14.16 -15.75 -6.07
CA PHE A 173 -12.94 -14.94 -6.16
C PHE A 173 -12.30 -14.84 -7.55
N ASP A 174 -12.77 -15.62 -8.53
CA ASP A 174 -12.21 -15.57 -9.89
C ASP A 174 -12.35 -14.17 -10.47
N GLY A 175 -11.23 -13.68 -11.00
CA GLY A 175 -11.12 -12.34 -11.56
C GLY A 175 -11.11 -11.17 -10.56
N LEU A 176 -11.07 -11.42 -9.25
CA LEU A 176 -11.04 -10.35 -8.24
C LEU A 176 -9.63 -9.92 -7.84
N GLY A 177 -8.61 -10.74 -8.10
CA GLY A 177 -7.24 -10.51 -7.64
C GLY A 177 -6.21 -10.98 -8.64
N TYR A 178 -5.25 -10.10 -8.96
CA TYR A 178 -4.16 -10.41 -9.89
C TYR A 178 -2.83 -9.82 -9.41
N ILE A 179 -1.74 -10.49 -9.72
CA ILE A 179 -0.38 -10.04 -9.47
C ILE A 179 0.33 -9.94 -10.82
N VAL A 180 0.87 -8.77 -11.12
CA VAL A 180 1.51 -8.46 -12.40
C VAL A 180 2.89 -7.88 -12.13
N GLU A 181 3.90 -8.43 -12.79
CA GLU A 181 5.20 -7.78 -12.91
C GLU A 181 5.13 -6.64 -13.93
N VAL A 182 5.56 -5.45 -13.55
CA VAL A 182 5.51 -4.23 -14.37
C VAL A 182 6.92 -3.68 -14.50
N ASP A 183 7.32 -3.32 -15.72
CA ASP A 183 8.61 -2.71 -16.02
C ASP A 183 8.46 -1.21 -16.33
N GLY A 184 9.59 -0.50 -16.25
CA GLY A 184 9.64 0.92 -16.63
C GLY A 184 8.79 1.84 -15.75
N VAL A 185 8.58 1.48 -14.48
CA VAL A 185 7.85 2.33 -13.53
C VAL A 185 8.65 3.62 -13.30
N PRO A 186 8.07 4.81 -13.53
CA PRO A 186 8.73 6.08 -13.27
C PRO A 186 9.26 6.17 -11.84
N GLU A 187 10.49 6.67 -11.68
CA GLU A 187 11.17 6.88 -10.38
C GLU A 187 11.47 5.60 -9.59
N SER A 188 11.15 4.41 -10.10
CA SER A 188 11.53 3.15 -9.47
C SER A 188 13.01 2.87 -9.69
N ALA A 189 13.68 2.42 -8.63
CA ALA A 189 15.05 1.90 -8.70
C ALA A 189 15.11 0.47 -9.27
N ASN A 190 13.95 -0.17 -9.46
CA ASN A 190 13.84 -1.54 -9.94
C ASN A 190 13.61 -1.55 -11.45
N LYS A 191 14.20 -2.53 -12.14
CA LYS A 191 13.88 -2.76 -13.57
C LYS A 191 12.49 -3.36 -13.75
N VAL A 192 12.09 -4.20 -12.81
CA VAL A 192 10.80 -4.88 -12.75
C VAL A 192 10.29 -4.75 -11.32
N ASP A 193 9.06 -4.25 -11.19
CA ASP A 193 8.31 -4.11 -9.95
C ASP A 193 7.11 -5.05 -9.93
N THR A 194 6.49 -5.20 -8.76
CA THR A 194 5.27 -6.00 -8.60
C THR A 194 4.07 -5.10 -8.32
N ALA A 195 3.00 -5.24 -9.10
CA ALA A 195 1.71 -4.59 -8.88
C ALA A 195 0.62 -5.64 -8.56
N THR A 196 -0.12 -5.43 -7.48
CA THR A 196 -1.27 -6.28 -7.10
C THR A 196 -2.58 -5.55 -7.39
N PHE A 197 -3.40 -6.12 -8.27
CA PHE A 197 -4.70 -5.60 -8.67
C PHE A 197 -5.82 -6.28 -7.88
N ASN A 198 -6.76 -5.48 -7.37
CA ASN A 198 -7.99 -5.92 -6.73
C ASN A 198 -9.17 -5.33 -7.51
N ILE A 199 -9.95 -6.18 -8.17
CA ILE A 199 -10.99 -5.77 -9.13
C ILE A 199 -12.37 -5.82 -8.46
N TYR A 200 -12.63 -4.89 -7.54
CA TYR A 200 -13.88 -4.86 -6.79
C TYR A 200 -15.10 -4.58 -7.67
N GLY A 201 -14.91 -3.89 -8.79
CA GLY A 201 -15.92 -3.73 -9.83
C GLY A 201 -16.47 -5.03 -10.42
N ALA A 202 -15.72 -6.13 -10.33
CA ALA A 202 -16.13 -7.44 -10.84
C ALA A 202 -16.92 -8.28 -9.83
N VAL A 203 -17.14 -7.79 -8.60
CA VAL A 203 -17.93 -8.50 -7.58
C VAL A 203 -19.40 -8.56 -8.02
N LYS A 204 -19.88 -9.79 -8.26
CA LYS A 204 -21.26 -10.04 -8.70
C LYS A 204 -22.24 -10.17 -7.54
N ASP A 205 -21.76 -10.71 -6.41
CA ASP A 205 -22.56 -10.97 -5.22
C ASP A 205 -21.73 -10.64 -3.97
N ASN A 206 -22.06 -9.53 -3.31
CA ASN A 206 -21.38 -9.09 -2.09
C ASN A 206 -21.54 -10.11 -0.96
N LYS A 207 -22.72 -10.72 -0.81
CA LYS A 207 -22.98 -11.64 0.29
C LYS A 207 -22.16 -12.91 0.12
N LYS A 208 -22.11 -13.43 -1.11
CA LYS A 208 -21.28 -14.59 -1.43
C LYS A 208 -19.79 -14.28 -1.27
N THR A 209 -19.33 -13.10 -1.68
CA THR A 209 -17.91 -12.74 -1.62
C THR A 209 -17.45 -12.43 -0.19
N PHE A 210 -18.16 -11.53 0.49
CA PHE A 210 -17.73 -10.92 1.76
C PHE A 210 -18.49 -11.45 3.00
N GLY A 211 -19.59 -12.16 2.82
CA GLY A 211 -20.44 -12.60 3.93
C GLY A 211 -19.79 -13.65 4.86
N ASP A 212 -18.81 -14.39 4.35
CA ASP A 212 -17.86 -15.16 5.16
C ASP A 212 -16.51 -14.41 5.17
N LEU A 213 -16.31 -13.68 6.26
CA LEU A 213 -15.18 -12.77 6.45
C LEU A 213 -13.85 -13.52 6.56
N ASP A 214 -13.83 -14.67 7.24
CA ASP A 214 -12.60 -15.44 7.43
C ASP A 214 -12.13 -16.04 6.11
N GLY A 215 -13.04 -16.61 5.32
CA GLY A 215 -12.72 -17.08 3.96
C GLY A 215 -12.23 -15.96 3.04
N PHE A 216 -12.84 -14.77 3.12
CA PHE A 216 -12.37 -13.60 2.38
C PHE A 216 -10.95 -13.19 2.82
N LEU A 217 -10.67 -13.16 4.13
CA LEU A 217 -9.34 -12.80 4.64
C LEU A 217 -8.28 -13.83 4.25
N ARG A 218 -8.59 -15.13 4.26
CA ARG A 218 -7.68 -16.18 3.77
C ARG A 218 -7.27 -15.90 2.32
N TRP A 219 -8.25 -15.63 1.45
CA TRP A 219 -7.98 -15.29 0.06
C TRP A 219 -7.15 -14.00 -0.06
N ARG A 220 -7.55 -12.94 0.63
CA ARG A 220 -6.93 -11.62 0.49
C ARG A 220 -5.51 -11.57 1.04
N VAL A 221 -5.24 -12.29 2.14
CA VAL A 221 -3.91 -12.48 2.70
C VAL A 221 -3.08 -13.40 1.79
N GLY A 222 -3.65 -14.48 1.26
CA GLY A 222 -2.94 -15.34 0.32
C GLY A 222 -2.44 -14.58 -0.92
N LEU A 223 -3.28 -13.72 -1.50
CA LEU A 223 -2.90 -12.83 -2.60
C LEU A 223 -1.78 -11.85 -2.19
N MET A 224 -1.86 -11.30 -0.97
CA MET A 224 -0.83 -10.40 -0.44
C MET A 224 0.51 -11.13 -0.21
N GLU A 225 0.50 -12.35 0.33
CA GLU A 225 1.71 -13.12 0.52
C GLU A 225 2.39 -13.47 -0.80
N ARG A 226 1.62 -13.92 -1.80
CA ARG A 226 2.17 -14.17 -3.14
C ARG A 226 2.83 -12.92 -3.72
N SER A 227 2.21 -11.76 -3.56
CA SER A 227 2.79 -10.52 -4.09
C SER A 227 4.03 -10.08 -3.32
N VAL A 228 4.05 -10.23 -1.98
CA VAL A 228 5.23 -9.94 -1.16
C VAL A 228 6.40 -10.86 -1.48
N HIS A 229 6.15 -12.14 -1.73
CA HIS A 229 7.20 -13.07 -2.18
C HIS A 229 7.86 -12.64 -3.49
N LYS A 230 7.09 -12.03 -4.42
CA LYS A 230 7.63 -11.49 -5.69
C LYS A 230 8.44 -10.21 -5.52
N LEU A 231 8.37 -9.54 -4.37
CA LEU A 231 9.27 -8.43 -4.05
C LEU A 231 10.72 -8.92 -3.92
N GLY A 232 10.94 -10.23 -3.75
CA GLY A 232 12.25 -10.85 -3.86
C GLY A 232 13.16 -10.58 -2.67
N LEU A 233 12.62 -10.42 -1.46
CA LEU A 233 13.43 -10.20 -0.25
C LEU A 233 14.41 -11.37 0.00
N SER A 234 13.98 -12.61 -0.22
CA SER A 234 14.80 -13.81 0.04
C SER A 234 16.01 -13.91 -0.88
N THR A 235 15.89 -13.41 -2.11
CA THR A 235 16.95 -13.34 -3.13
C THR A 235 17.56 -11.95 -3.26
N GLY A 236 17.12 -10.99 -2.43
CA GLY A 236 17.53 -9.60 -2.50
C GLY A 236 19.00 -9.42 -2.16
N THR A 237 19.63 -8.44 -2.80
CA THR A 237 21.06 -8.14 -2.62
C THR A 237 21.33 -6.71 -2.18
N ARG A 238 20.31 -5.84 -2.20
CA ARG A 238 20.42 -4.44 -1.78
C ARG A 238 19.94 -4.26 -0.34
N PRO A 239 20.65 -3.51 0.52
CA PRO A 239 20.13 -3.15 1.84
C PRO A 239 18.94 -2.20 1.71
N ILE A 240 18.13 -2.11 2.77
CA ILE A 240 17.07 -1.10 2.88
C ILE A 240 17.65 0.10 3.65
N PRO A 241 17.57 1.34 3.13
CA PRO A 241 18.04 2.53 3.85
C PRO A 241 17.30 2.76 5.17
N ASP A 242 17.89 3.57 6.03
CA ASP A 242 17.23 4.04 7.25
C ASP A 242 15.97 4.86 7.00
N PHE A 243 15.14 4.95 8.03
CA PHE A 243 13.92 5.75 7.99
C PHE A 243 14.24 7.18 7.55
N GLY A 244 13.56 7.64 6.49
CA GLY A 244 13.80 8.96 5.90
C GLY A 244 15.04 9.10 5.02
N GLN A 245 15.83 8.05 4.80
CA GLN A 245 17.09 8.10 4.04
C GLN A 245 17.00 7.48 2.62
N GLY A 246 15.80 7.25 2.11
CA GLY A 246 15.59 6.75 0.75
C GLY A 246 14.47 5.71 0.62
N PRO A 247 14.17 5.30 -0.63
CA PRO A 247 13.15 4.31 -0.92
C PRO A 247 13.58 2.93 -0.46
N ASP A 248 12.60 2.12 -0.06
CA ASP A 248 12.78 0.69 0.17
C ASP A 248 12.63 -0.03 -1.17
N PRO A 249 13.65 -0.73 -1.67
CA PRO A 249 13.61 -1.39 -2.97
C PRO A 249 12.69 -2.63 -3.03
N TYR A 250 12.21 -3.11 -1.88
CA TYR A 250 11.37 -4.30 -1.75
C TYR A 250 9.94 -3.90 -1.38
N GLN A 251 9.35 -3.00 -2.16
CA GLN A 251 7.96 -2.55 -2.02
C GLN A 251 7.20 -2.75 -3.31
N GLY A 252 5.91 -3.09 -3.20
CA GLY A 252 5.02 -3.29 -4.34
C GLY A 252 4.00 -2.18 -4.49
N PHE A 253 3.32 -2.20 -5.62
CA PHE A 253 2.19 -1.32 -5.92
C PHE A 253 0.88 -2.05 -5.67
N GLN A 254 -0.13 -1.32 -5.20
CA GLN A 254 -1.49 -1.86 -5.08
C GLN A 254 -2.45 -1.05 -5.94
N VAL A 255 -3.26 -1.73 -6.73
CA VAL A 255 -4.28 -1.14 -7.59
C VAL A 255 -5.64 -1.67 -7.15
N HIS A 256 -6.57 -0.78 -6.89
CA HIS A 256 -7.97 -1.08 -6.62
C HIS A 256 -8.80 -0.53 -7.77
N ASP A 257 -9.50 -1.40 -8.48
CA ASP A 257 -10.38 -1.04 -9.57
C ASP A 257 -11.84 -1.00 -9.09
N TYR A 258 -12.44 0.19 -9.18
CA TYR A 258 -13.81 0.45 -8.77
C TYR A 258 -14.77 0.67 -9.95
N LEU A 259 -14.41 0.24 -11.15
CA LEU A 259 -15.29 0.33 -12.31
C LEU A 259 -16.65 -0.31 -11.99
N GLN A 260 -17.75 0.41 -12.23
CA GLN A 260 -19.13 -0.03 -11.97
C GLN A 260 -19.49 -0.29 -10.48
N VAL A 261 -18.62 0.07 -9.53
CA VAL A 261 -18.99 0.03 -8.11
C VAL A 261 -19.98 1.15 -7.82
N SER A 262 -21.10 0.81 -7.19
CA SER A 262 -22.06 1.80 -6.70
C SER A 262 -21.54 2.44 -5.43
N PHE A 263 -21.34 3.76 -5.46
CA PHE A 263 -20.90 4.54 -4.30
C PHE A 263 -22.05 5.11 -3.47
N LEU A 264 -23.31 4.89 -3.87
CA LEU A 264 -24.50 5.44 -3.18
C LEU A 264 -24.91 4.62 -1.94
N ARG A 265 -24.46 3.37 -1.87
CA ARG A 265 -24.72 2.46 -0.74
C ARG A 265 -23.60 1.42 -0.66
N MET A 266 -22.74 1.57 0.34
CA MET A 266 -21.72 0.59 0.65
C MET A 266 -22.36 -0.63 1.33
N ASP A 267 -22.04 -1.83 0.84
CA ASP A 267 -22.49 -3.08 1.43
C ASP A 267 -21.81 -3.31 2.81
N PRO A 268 -22.56 -3.69 3.86
CA PRO A 268 -22.00 -3.83 5.20
C PRO A 268 -20.97 -4.97 5.31
N ASP A 269 -21.12 -6.06 4.55
CA ASP A 269 -20.16 -7.17 4.56
C ASP A 269 -18.87 -6.71 3.86
N ALA A 270 -18.98 -5.99 2.74
CA ALA A 270 -17.83 -5.39 2.07
C ALA A 270 -17.09 -4.38 2.96
N LYS A 271 -17.83 -3.57 3.74
CA LYS A 271 -17.25 -2.64 4.73
C LYS A 271 -16.47 -3.38 5.81
N ALA A 272 -17.05 -4.45 6.38
CA ALA A 272 -16.39 -5.27 7.39
C ALA A 272 -15.11 -5.93 6.85
N ALA A 273 -15.18 -6.48 5.64
CA ALA A 273 -14.05 -7.09 4.93
C ALA A 273 -12.92 -6.08 4.66
N SER A 274 -13.26 -4.89 4.17
CA SER A 274 -12.29 -3.81 3.95
C SER A 274 -11.60 -3.39 5.23
N LYS A 275 -12.38 -3.08 6.29
CA LYS A 275 -11.85 -2.68 7.60
C LYS A 275 -10.89 -3.73 8.15
N LYS A 276 -11.31 -5.00 8.17
CA LYS A 276 -10.49 -6.08 8.72
C LYS A 276 -9.20 -6.32 7.91
N THR A 277 -9.26 -6.15 6.59
CA THR A 277 -8.09 -6.21 5.72
C THR A 277 -7.10 -5.10 6.02
N ILE A 278 -7.59 -3.86 6.20
CA ILE A 278 -6.76 -2.70 6.55
C ILE A 278 -6.06 -2.93 7.90
N GLU A 279 -6.82 -3.30 8.94
CA GLU A 279 -6.28 -3.61 10.26
C GLU A 279 -5.19 -4.69 10.18
N THR A 280 -5.43 -5.76 9.42
CA THR A 280 -4.49 -6.87 9.26
C THR A 280 -3.21 -6.41 8.57
N PHE A 281 -3.30 -5.68 7.46
CA PHE A 281 -2.13 -5.26 6.71
C PHE A 281 -1.33 -4.15 7.39
N GLN A 282 -1.98 -3.23 8.09
CA GLN A 282 -1.29 -2.23 8.88
C GLN A 282 -0.46 -2.86 10.01
N LYS A 283 -1.04 -3.88 10.68
CA LYS A 283 -0.39 -4.49 11.83
C LYS A 283 0.73 -5.44 11.42
N TYR A 284 0.52 -6.23 10.37
CA TYR A 284 1.36 -7.40 10.08
C TYR A 284 2.15 -7.32 8.76
N TYR A 285 1.89 -6.31 7.91
CA TYR A 285 2.57 -6.15 6.61
C TYR A 285 3.34 -4.82 6.46
N PRO A 286 4.21 -4.44 7.42
CA PRO A 286 4.90 -3.15 7.39
C PRO A 286 5.82 -3.01 6.18
N GLU A 287 5.90 -1.78 5.65
CA GLU A 287 6.81 -1.38 4.57
C GLU A 287 6.79 -2.32 3.35
N THR A 288 5.60 -2.81 2.96
CA THR A 288 5.39 -3.60 1.74
C THR A 288 4.77 -2.81 0.59
N LEU A 289 4.21 -1.62 0.88
CA LEU A 289 3.51 -0.77 -0.07
C LEU A 289 4.33 0.47 -0.44
N SER A 290 4.63 0.61 -1.72
CA SER A 290 5.23 1.83 -2.30
C SER A 290 4.14 2.87 -2.57
N ARG A 291 3.26 2.61 -3.54
CA ARG A 291 2.11 3.46 -3.88
C ARG A 291 0.85 2.62 -4.08
N LYS A 292 -0.29 3.23 -3.79
CA LYS A 292 -1.63 2.66 -3.92
C LYS A 292 -2.47 3.51 -4.86
N PHE A 293 -3.06 2.87 -5.85
CA PHE A 293 -3.87 3.46 -6.90
C PHE A 293 -5.32 3.03 -6.74
N PHE A 294 -6.24 3.97 -6.83
CA PHE A 294 -7.67 3.74 -6.94
C PHE A 294 -8.11 4.22 -8.31
N VAL A 295 -8.50 3.29 -9.19
CA VAL A 295 -8.79 3.58 -10.59
C VAL A 295 -10.27 3.40 -10.89
N ASN A 296 -10.72 4.03 -11.98
CA ASN A 296 -12.14 4.08 -12.39
C ASN A 296 -13.05 4.67 -11.30
N VAL A 297 -12.54 5.64 -10.54
CA VAL A 297 -13.31 6.35 -9.50
C VAL A 297 -14.12 7.49 -10.14
N PRO A 298 -15.46 7.55 -9.96
CA PRO A 298 -16.30 8.55 -10.59
C PRO A 298 -15.81 9.99 -10.35
N LEU A 299 -15.84 10.84 -11.37
CA LEU A 299 -15.40 12.25 -11.29
C LEU A 299 -16.15 13.04 -10.21
N VAL A 300 -17.42 12.71 -9.97
CA VAL A 300 -18.22 13.29 -8.88
C VAL A 300 -17.66 12.98 -7.49
N MET A 301 -16.73 12.04 -7.34
CA MET A 301 -16.01 11.80 -6.09
C MET A 301 -14.62 12.48 -6.08
N GLY A 302 -14.16 13.01 -7.22
CA GLY A 302 -12.86 13.67 -7.34
C GLY A 302 -12.71 14.93 -6.49
N TRP A 303 -13.80 15.69 -6.26
CA TRP A 303 -13.77 16.88 -5.40
C TRP A 303 -13.55 16.53 -3.92
N LEU A 304 -14.10 15.41 -3.47
CA LEU A 304 -13.91 14.90 -2.10
C LEU A 304 -12.45 14.47 -1.87
N PHE A 305 -11.81 13.84 -2.85
CA PHE A 305 -10.39 13.51 -2.79
C PHE A 305 -9.49 14.74 -2.90
N ALA A 306 -9.84 15.73 -3.72
CA ALA A 306 -9.13 17.00 -3.81
C ALA A 306 -9.19 17.76 -2.47
N ALA A 307 -10.35 17.76 -1.80
CA ALA A 307 -10.50 18.28 -0.46
C ALA A 307 -9.66 17.50 0.56
N MET A 308 -9.64 16.16 0.50
CA MET A 308 -8.81 15.32 1.39
C MET A 308 -7.30 15.63 1.26
N LYS A 309 -6.80 15.91 0.05
CA LYS A 309 -5.39 16.29 -0.16
C LYS A 309 -4.99 17.60 0.54
N LEU A 310 -5.94 18.47 0.86
CA LEU A 310 -5.68 19.70 1.62
C LEU A 310 -5.51 19.45 3.13
N PHE A 311 -6.02 18.33 3.64
CA PHE A 311 -6.03 18.00 5.08
C PHE A 311 -5.17 16.79 5.45
N VAL A 312 -4.65 16.05 4.48
CA VAL A 312 -3.81 14.86 4.69
C VAL A 312 -2.33 15.21 4.51
N ALA A 313 -1.47 14.68 5.40
CA ALA A 313 -0.03 14.90 5.36
C ALA A 313 0.58 14.55 3.97
N LYS A 314 1.54 15.35 3.50
CA LYS A 314 2.14 15.23 2.16
C LYS A 314 2.67 13.82 1.85
N GLU A 315 3.27 13.14 2.83
CA GLU A 315 3.81 11.79 2.67
C GLU A 315 2.73 10.74 2.37
N THR A 316 1.54 10.95 2.91
CA THR A 316 0.39 10.09 2.66
C THR A 316 -0.25 10.40 1.30
N VAL A 317 -0.33 11.67 0.90
CA VAL A 317 -0.78 12.06 -0.45
C VAL A 317 0.12 11.50 -1.55
N LYS A 318 1.43 11.37 -1.30
CA LYS A 318 2.36 10.76 -2.26
C LYS A 318 2.11 9.26 -2.46
N LYS A 319 1.68 8.55 -1.41
CA LYS A 319 1.44 7.10 -1.47
C LYS A 319 0.07 6.74 -2.03
N PHE A 320 -0.91 7.64 -2.08
CA PHE A 320 -2.26 7.36 -2.58
C PHE A 320 -2.63 8.21 -3.79
N THR A 321 -2.92 7.57 -4.91
CA THR A 321 -3.31 8.21 -6.16
C THR A 321 -4.71 7.74 -6.57
N VAL A 322 -5.59 8.68 -6.89
CA VAL A 322 -6.95 8.39 -7.37
C VAL A 322 -7.04 8.83 -8.82
N LEU A 323 -7.45 7.93 -9.69
CA LEU A 323 -7.58 8.12 -11.13
C LEU A 323 -9.02 7.85 -11.54
N SER A 324 -9.59 8.77 -12.33
CA SER A 324 -10.97 8.61 -12.81
C SER A 324 -11.08 7.62 -13.95
N TYR A 325 -9.99 7.39 -14.69
CA TYR A 325 -9.94 6.42 -15.78
C TYR A 325 -8.83 5.40 -15.51
N GLY A 326 -9.13 4.12 -15.70
CA GLY A 326 -8.14 3.04 -15.58
C GLY A 326 -6.94 3.21 -16.50
N ALA A 327 -7.18 3.71 -17.71
CA ALA A 327 -6.15 3.95 -18.72
C ALA A 327 -5.06 4.95 -18.29
N ASP A 328 -5.35 5.82 -17.31
CA ASP A 328 -4.40 6.81 -16.81
C ASP A 328 -3.30 6.16 -15.94
N LEU A 329 -3.49 4.91 -15.49
CA LEU A 329 -2.53 4.22 -14.63
C LEU A 329 -1.18 4.03 -15.31
N ALA A 330 -1.14 3.88 -16.64
CA ALA A 330 0.11 3.79 -17.39
C ALA A 330 0.96 5.08 -17.31
N GLY A 331 0.36 6.24 -17.00
CA GLY A 331 1.11 7.47 -16.72
C GLY A 331 1.87 7.41 -15.39
N GLU A 332 1.41 6.57 -14.45
CA GLU A 332 1.96 6.45 -13.10
C GLU A 332 2.87 5.24 -12.92
N LEU A 333 2.55 4.12 -13.57
CA LEU A 333 3.27 2.85 -13.48
C LEU A 333 3.99 2.47 -14.78
N GLY A 334 3.98 3.34 -15.79
CA GLY A 334 4.61 3.06 -17.08
C GLY A 334 3.77 2.13 -17.98
N LYS A 335 4.31 1.85 -19.17
CA LYS A 335 3.61 1.05 -20.20
C LYS A 335 3.61 -0.46 -19.93
N GLY A 336 4.33 -0.93 -18.91
CA GLY A 336 4.35 -2.33 -18.49
C GLY A 336 3.06 -2.84 -17.83
N VAL A 337 2.06 -1.98 -17.61
CA VAL A 337 0.74 -2.37 -17.08
C VAL A 337 -0.14 -3.06 -18.15
N PRO A 338 -1.20 -3.78 -17.76
CA PRO A 338 -2.15 -4.39 -18.71
C PRO A 338 -2.88 -3.37 -19.60
N LYS A 339 -3.45 -3.85 -20.71
CA LYS A 339 -4.11 -3.00 -21.74
C LYS A 339 -5.26 -2.18 -21.18
N GLU A 340 -6.05 -2.78 -20.28
CA GLU A 340 -7.19 -2.15 -19.62
C GLU A 340 -6.77 -0.90 -18.82
N TYR A 341 -5.48 -0.81 -18.48
CA TYR A 341 -4.87 0.26 -17.70
C TYR A 341 -3.94 1.16 -18.51
N GLY A 342 -4.07 1.15 -19.85
CA GLY A 342 -3.37 2.06 -20.77
C GLY A 342 -1.94 1.64 -21.12
N GLY A 343 -1.54 0.45 -20.70
CA GLY A 343 -0.24 -0.15 -21.02
C GLY A 343 -0.26 -1.01 -22.28
N GLU A 344 0.87 -1.67 -22.52
CA GLU A 344 1.17 -2.42 -23.74
C GLU A 344 1.35 -3.93 -23.48
N LYS A 345 1.17 -4.38 -22.24
CA LYS A 345 1.15 -5.80 -21.90
C LYS A 345 -0.10 -6.50 -22.48
N GLY A 346 -0.31 -7.77 -22.17
CA GLY A 346 -1.56 -8.48 -22.50
C GLY A 346 -2.76 -8.02 -21.66
N GLU A 347 -3.92 -8.65 -21.87
CA GLU A 347 -5.09 -8.43 -21.01
C GLU A 347 -4.78 -8.85 -19.56
N LEU A 348 -5.34 -8.17 -18.56
CA LEU A 348 -5.03 -8.44 -17.14
C LEU A 348 -5.20 -9.93 -16.80
N LYS A 349 -6.28 -10.54 -17.30
CA LYS A 349 -6.58 -11.96 -17.06
C LYS A 349 -5.57 -12.93 -17.68
N GLU A 350 -4.84 -12.51 -18.71
CA GLU A 350 -3.87 -13.33 -19.43
C GLU A 350 -2.47 -13.21 -18.82
N VAL A 351 -2.14 -12.02 -18.29
CA VAL A 351 -0.79 -11.70 -17.81
C VAL A 351 -0.66 -11.65 -16.29
N GLY A 352 -1.78 -11.63 -15.58
CA GLY A 352 -1.85 -11.61 -14.13
C GLY A 352 -1.87 -13.01 -13.55
N GLU A 353 -1.03 -13.24 -12.55
CA GLU A 353 -1.13 -14.41 -11.69
C GLU A 353 -2.27 -14.21 -10.69
N THR A 354 -3.11 -15.23 -10.47
CA THR A 354 -4.23 -15.17 -9.52
C THR A 354 -4.13 -16.27 -8.45
N MET A 355 -5.00 -16.19 -7.45
CA MET A 355 -5.19 -17.27 -6.48
C MET A 355 -5.87 -18.45 -7.16
N GLY A 356 -5.44 -19.68 -6.81
CA GLY A 356 -5.88 -20.91 -7.46
C GLY A 356 -7.27 -21.38 -7.07
#